data_AF-A0A3D3TG21-F1
#
_entry.id   AF-A0A3D3TG21-F1
#
_cell.length_a   1.000
_cell.length_b   1.000
_cell.length_c   1.000
_cell.angle_alpha   90.00
_cell.angle_beta   90.00
_cell.angle_gamma   90.00
#
_symmetry.space_group_name_H-M   'P 1'
#
loop_
_entity.id
_entity.type
_entity.pdbx_description
1 polymer ?
#
loop_
_entity_poly.entity_id
_entity_poly.type
_entity_poly.pdbx_seq_one_letter_code
_entity_poly.pdbx_strand_id
1 'polypeptide(L)'
;MNMNRLSAFIFTFIFVLTVQNGLFAQKLIQNEGFFNIPVSQGRAILMKEIPLAYPGETQANYNRLKTWVKDNYTTDLLNSGIKYDNQADAVYVKSRVDLLLPLLNSGELEAKAVMRYKMDMFIEKGKCVVLISDISYK
;
A
#
# COMPACT_ATOMS: atom_id res chain seq x y z
N MET A 1 -7.22 -43.58 -28.47
CA MET A 1 -7.46 -42.35 -27.67
C MET A 1 -8.15 -41.35 -28.59
N ASN A 2 -9.39 -40.95 -28.29
CA ASN A 2 -10.24 -40.21 -29.23
C ASN A 2 -9.67 -38.79 -29.45
N MET A 3 -9.33 -38.44 -30.69
CA MET A 3 -8.61 -37.20 -31.06
C MET A 3 -9.36 -35.93 -30.59
N ASN A 4 -10.69 -36.01 -30.49
CA ASN A 4 -11.57 -34.94 -29.99
C ASN A 4 -11.46 -34.70 -28.48
N ARG A 5 -11.01 -35.69 -27.70
CA ARG A 5 -10.77 -35.52 -26.25
C ARG A 5 -9.43 -34.84 -25.99
N LEU A 6 -8.42 -35.15 -26.81
CA LEU A 6 -7.10 -34.53 -26.70
C LEU A 6 -7.13 -33.05 -27.06
N SER A 7 -7.86 -32.67 -28.13
CA SER A 7 -8.04 -31.27 -28.49
C SER A 7 -8.80 -30.49 -27.41
N ALA A 8 -9.85 -31.09 -26.82
CA ALA A 8 -10.59 -30.47 -25.72
C ALA A 8 -9.69 -30.19 -24.49
N PHE A 9 -8.83 -31.14 -24.10
CA PHE A 9 -7.86 -30.93 -23.02
C PHE A 9 -6.88 -29.80 -23.32
N ILE A 10 -6.38 -29.71 -24.55
CA ILE A 10 -5.46 -28.65 -24.97
C ILE A 10 -6.17 -27.28 -24.91
N PHE A 11 -7.40 -27.18 -25.40
CA PHE A 11 -8.17 -25.93 -25.34
C PHE A 11 -8.48 -25.51 -23.89
N THR A 12 -8.84 -26.44 -23.01
CA THR A 12 -9.07 -26.14 -21.59
C THR A 12 -7.78 -25.70 -20.89
N PHE A 13 -6.64 -26.33 -21.21
CA PHE A 13 -5.34 -25.98 -20.63
C PHE A 13 -4.89 -24.57 -21.05
N ILE A 14 -5.09 -24.20 -22.32
CA ILE A 14 -4.79 -22.86 -22.83
C ILE A 14 -5.71 -21.80 -22.18
N PHE A 15 -6.99 -22.11 -21.99
CA PHE A 15 -7.96 -21.20 -21.35
C PHE A 15 -7.64 -20.94 -19.86
N VAL A 16 -7.17 -21.95 -19.13
CA VAL A 16 -6.76 -21.77 -17.73
C VAL A 16 -5.49 -20.90 -17.62
N LEU A 17 -4.58 -20.96 -18.59
CA LEU A 17 -3.36 -20.15 -18.62
C LEU A 17 -3.63 -18.67 -18.97
N THR A 18 -4.67 -18.35 -19.74
CA THR A 18 -4.97 -16.96 -20.11
C THR A 18 -5.74 -16.18 -19.04
N VAL A 19 -6.51 -16.85 -18.18
CA VAL A 19 -7.28 -16.20 -17.10
C VAL A 19 -6.38 -15.73 -15.93
N GLN A 20 -5.18 -16.31 -15.76
CA GLN A 20 -4.28 -15.96 -14.65
C GLN A 20 -3.53 -14.63 -14.83
N ASN A 21 -3.59 -13.99 -16.01
CA ASN A 21 -2.88 -12.74 -16.28
C ASN A 21 -3.69 -11.48 -15.95
N GLY A 22 -4.85 -11.61 -15.29
CA GLY A 22 -5.54 -10.50 -14.63
C GLY A 22 -4.83 -10.05 -13.35
N LEU A 23 -3.51 -9.90 -13.38
CA LEU A 23 -2.77 -9.29 -12.30
C LEU A 23 -2.97 -7.78 -12.43
N PHE A 24 -3.52 -7.17 -11.38
CA PHE A 24 -3.55 -5.73 -11.19
C PHE A 24 -2.11 -5.20 -11.27
N ALA A 25 -1.65 -4.88 -12.47
CA ALA A 25 -0.43 -4.14 -12.69
C ALA A 25 -0.72 -2.69 -12.28
N GLN A 26 -0.68 -2.42 -10.98
CA GLN A 26 -0.49 -1.04 -10.55
C GLN A 26 0.82 -0.58 -11.18
N LYS A 27 0.75 0.41 -12.07
CA LYS A 27 1.93 1.09 -12.60
C LYS A 27 2.74 1.53 -11.39
N LEU A 28 3.93 0.96 -11.23
CA LEU A 28 4.82 1.22 -10.10
C LEU A 28 5.41 2.62 -10.31
N ILE A 29 4.63 3.64 -9.99
CA ILE A 29 5.07 5.03 -10.12
C ILE A 29 6.00 5.31 -8.94
N GLN A 30 7.28 4.99 -9.13
CA GLN A 30 8.35 5.45 -8.24
C GLN A 30 8.62 6.92 -8.55
N ASN A 31 8.64 7.78 -7.53
CA ASN A 31 8.92 9.22 -7.61
C ASN A 31 7.89 10.15 -8.29
N GLU A 32 6.65 9.73 -8.55
CA GLU A 32 5.56 10.69 -8.84
C GLU A 32 4.48 10.62 -7.75
N GLY A 33 3.80 11.76 -7.52
CA GLY A 33 2.70 11.88 -6.57
C GLY A 33 1.46 11.10 -7.00
N PHE A 34 0.52 10.90 -6.09
CA PHE A 34 -0.77 10.29 -6.43
C PHE A 34 -1.61 11.30 -7.24
N PHE A 35 -1.80 11.06 -8.54
CA PHE A 35 -2.63 11.93 -9.41
C PHE A 35 -4.10 11.53 -9.43
N ASN A 36 -4.42 10.28 -9.08
CA ASN A 36 -5.77 9.78 -8.90
C ASN A 36 -5.86 9.15 -7.51
N ILE A 37 -6.84 9.59 -6.71
CA ILE A 37 -7.12 9.01 -5.39
C ILE A 37 -8.14 7.90 -5.58
N PRO A 38 -7.76 6.61 -5.45
CA PRO A 38 -8.70 5.51 -5.54
C PRO A 38 -9.72 5.63 -4.42
N VAL A 39 -11.00 5.53 -4.76
CA VAL A 39 -12.09 5.46 -3.78
C VAL A 39 -12.62 4.02 -3.78
N SER A 40 -12.55 3.35 -2.64
CA SER A 40 -13.14 2.04 -2.43
C SER A 40 -14.17 2.14 -1.31
N GLN A 41 -15.38 1.64 -1.56
CA GLN A 41 -16.50 1.71 -0.61
C GLN A 41 -16.75 3.12 -0.03
N GLY A 42 -16.57 4.15 -0.86
CA GLY A 42 -16.77 5.56 -0.47
C GLY A 42 -15.64 6.15 0.39
N ARG A 43 -14.51 5.45 0.58
CA ARG A 43 -13.33 5.96 1.29
C ARG A 43 -12.13 6.05 0.36
N ALA A 44 -11.35 7.12 0.50
CA ALA A 44 -10.05 7.23 -0.15
C ALA A 44 -9.10 6.17 0.40
N ILE A 45 -8.50 5.38 -0.49
CA ILE A 45 -7.51 4.38 -0.15
C ILE A 45 -6.32 4.54 -1.09
N LEU A 46 -5.15 4.83 -0.53
CA LEU A 46 -3.91 4.87 -1.29
C LEU A 46 -3.16 3.57 -1.05
N MET A 47 -2.81 2.86 -2.12
CA MET A 47 -2.04 1.63 -2.03
C MET A 47 -0.77 1.75 -2.88
N LYS A 48 0.34 1.23 -2.36
CA LYS A 48 1.59 1.12 -3.11
C LYS A 48 2.30 -0.18 -2.77
N GLU A 49 2.76 -0.87 -3.81
CA GLU A 49 3.67 -1.99 -3.66
C GLU A 49 5.11 -1.51 -3.81
N ILE A 50 5.99 -1.96 -2.92
CA ILE A 50 7.40 -1.60 -2.90
C ILE A 50 8.21 -2.90 -2.99
N PRO A 51 9.14 -3.03 -3.97
CA PRO A 51 10.04 -4.17 -4.02
C PRO A 51 10.85 -4.31 -2.74
N LEU A 52 11.07 -5.55 -2.29
CA LEU A 52 11.89 -5.82 -1.12
C LEU A 52 13.36 -5.51 -1.39
N ALA A 53 14.06 -5.00 -0.38
CA ALA A 53 15.49 -4.72 -0.45
C ALA A 53 16.32 -6.02 -0.49
N TYR A 54 15.84 -7.07 0.18
CA TYR A 54 16.47 -8.39 0.23
C TYR A 54 15.49 -9.46 -0.27
N PRO A 55 15.36 -9.68 -1.59
CA PRO A 55 14.44 -10.66 -2.14
C PRO A 55 14.67 -12.06 -1.53
N GLY A 56 13.60 -12.71 -1.06
CA GLY A 56 13.69 -14.02 -0.40
C GLY A 56 13.98 -13.99 1.10
N GLU A 57 14.37 -12.85 1.66
CA GLU A 57 14.65 -12.69 3.10
C GLU A 57 13.52 -11.93 3.81
N THR A 58 12.35 -12.54 3.93
CA THR A 58 11.15 -11.91 4.52
C THR A 58 11.44 -11.28 5.89
N GLN A 59 12.10 -12.01 6.78
CA GLN A 59 12.39 -11.53 8.14
C GLN A 59 13.34 -10.32 8.16
N ALA A 60 14.35 -10.29 7.29
CA ALA A 60 15.30 -9.17 7.21
C ALA A 60 14.59 -7.90 6.73
N ASN A 61 13.73 -8.03 5.72
CA ASN A 61 12.91 -6.92 5.25
C ASN A 61 11.89 -6.47 6.29
N TYR A 62 11.26 -7.41 7.02
CA TYR A 62 10.31 -7.05 8.08
C TYR A 62 11.01 -6.31 9.22
N ASN A 63 12.22 -6.73 9.60
CA ASN A 63 13.04 -5.99 10.56
C ASN A 63 13.38 -4.58 10.06
N ARG A 64 13.72 -4.44 8.77
CA ARG A 64 13.94 -3.11 8.15
C ARG A 64 12.69 -2.25 8.19
N LEU A 65 11.51 -2.82 7.89
CA LEU A 65 10.23 -2.13 7.99
C LEU A 65 9.97 -1.65 9.42
N LYS A 66 10.15 -2.51 10.43
CA LYS A 66 10.01 -2.14 11.84
C LYS A 66 10.92 -0.98 12.23
N THR A 67 12.18 -1.00 11.82
CA THR A 67 13.12 0.10 12.07
C THR A 67 12.63 1.39 11.42
N TRP A 68 12.25 1.36 10.14
CA TRP A 68 11.73 2.54 9.45
C TRP A 68 10.49 3.11 10.14
N VAL A 69 9.53 2.27 10.54
CA VAL A 69 8.33 2.74 11.24
C VAL A 69 8.68 3.35 12.60
N LYS A 70 9.60 2.72 13.34
CA LYS A 70 10.07 3.24 14.62
C LYS A 70 10.66 4.63 14.43
N ASP A 71 11.55 4.81 13.47
CA ASP A 71 12.27 6.06 13.25
C ASP A 71 11.35 7.21 12.82
N ASN A 72 10.24 6.90 12.12
CA ASN A 72 9.32 7.91 11.60
C ASN A 72 8.10 8.20 12.50
N TYR A 73 7.72 7.28 13.40
CA TYR A 73 6.46 7.34 14.14
C TYR A 73 6.60 7.11 15.66
N THR A 74 7.81 7.10 16.23
CA THR A 74 7.98 7.04 17.70
C THR A 74 8.36 8.36 18.34
N THR A 75 8.73 9.35 17.54
CA THR A 75 9.11 10.69 17.98
C THR A 75 7.93 11.49 18.54
N ASP A 76 6.69 11.17 18.16
CA ASP A 76 5.49 11.86 18.63
C ASP A 76 4.41 10.86 19.10
N LEU A 77 4.54 10.43 20.36
CA LEU A 77 3.64 9.47 21.01
C LEU A 77 2.20 10.00 21.17
N LEU A 78 1.98 11.31 21.10
CA LEU A 78 0.65 11.91 21.21
C LEU A 78 -0.08 11.86 19.86
N ASN A 79 0.68 11.95 18.77
CA ASN A 79 0.12 12.01 17.43
C ASN A 79 0.24 10.70 16.64
N SER A 80 0.95 9.69 17.15
CA SER A 80 1.11 8.41 16.46
C SER A 80 1.10 7.19 17.37
N GLY A 81 0.52 6.10 16.86
CA GLY A 81 0.45 4.80 17.54
C GLY A 81 0.83 3.68 16.58
N ILE A 82 1.69 2.77 17.04
CA ILE A 82 2.23 1.66 16.25
C ILE A 82 1.84 0.33 16.89
N LYS A 83 1.39 -0.62 16.07
CA LYS A 83 1.20 -2.03 16.45
C LYS A 83 2.00 -2.92 15.50
N TYR A 84 2.83 -3.79 16.07
CA TYR A 84 3.57 -4.81 15.33
C TYR A 84 2.83 -6.14 15.39
N ASP A 85 2.76 -6.85 14.26
CA ASP A 85 2.26 -8.22 14.15
C ASP A 85 3.33 -9.09 13.51
N ASN A 86 4.05 -9.82 14.36
CA ASN A 86 5.15 -10.67 13.92
C ASN A 86 4.67 -11.99 13.29
N GLN A 87 3.38 -12.34 13.38
CA GLN A 87 2.85 -13.54 12.73
C GLN A 87 2.49 -13.26 11.28
N ALA A 88 2.00 -12.04 11.02
CA ALA A 88 1.61 -11.60 9.68
C ALA A 88 2.70 -10.77 8.95
N ASP A 89 3.89 -10.62 9.54
CA ASP A 89 4.95 -9.71 9.06
C ASP A 89 4.40 -8.31 8.73
N ALA A 90 3.55 -7.80 9.63
CA ALA A 90 2.77 -6.59 9.42
C ALA A 90 3.00 -5.54 10.52
N VAL A 91 2.86 -4.28 10.14
CA VAL A 91 2.93 -3.11 11.01
C VAL A 91 1.75 -2.20 10.72
N TYR A 92 1.03 -1.83 11.76
CA TYR A 92 -0.14 -0.96 11.68
C TYR A 92 0.17 0.36 12.38
N VAL A 93 -0.02 1.47 11.68
CA VAL A 93 0.25 2.82 12.18
C VAL A 93 -1.04 3.63 12.14
N LYS A 94 -1.35 4.32 13.23
CA LYS A 94 -2.34 5.41 13.25
C LYS A 94 -1.55 6.69 13.47
N SER A 95 -1.78 7.70 12.64
CA SER A 95 -1.01 8.95 12.75
C SER A 95 -1.88 10.19 12.51
N ARG A 96 -1.42 11.30 13.08
CA ARG A 96 -1.94 12.65 12.93
C ARG A 96 -0.79 13.56 12.50
N VAL A 97 -1.04 14.37 11.49
CA VAL A 97 -0.08 15.36 10.99
C VAL A 97 -0.78 16.69 10.74
N ASP A 98 -0.11 17.78 11.08
CA ASP A 98 -0.55 19.13 10.74
C ASP A 98 0.01 19.46 9.34
N LEU A 99 -0.89 19.78 8.41
CA LEU A 99 -0.60 20.11 7.02
C LEU A 99 -0.68 21.63 6.82
N LEU A 100 0.34 22.16 6.15
CA LEU A 100 0.27 23.50 5.55
C LEU A 100 -0.24 23.32 4.12
N LEU A 101 -1.43 23.86 3.84
CA LEU A 101 -2.02 23.76 2.51
C LEU A 101 -1.52 24.91 1.64
N PRO A 102 -1.14 24.63 0.38
CA PRO A 102 -0.78 25.68 -0.56
C PRO A 102 -2.00 26.57 -0.85
N LEU A 103 -1.75 27.86 -1.05
CA LEU A 103 -2.78 28.86 -1.34
C LEU A 103 -3.50 28.51 -2.64
N LEU A 104 -4.81 28.27 -2.54
CA LEU A 104 -5.72 28.20 -3.68
C LEU A 104 -6.21 29.62 -3.98
N ASN A 105 -5.46 30.31 -4.84
CA ASN A 105 -5.73 31.65 -5.38
C ASN A 105 -5.48 32.86 -4.44
N SER A 106 -5.12 33.95 -5.11
CA SER A 106 -4.61 35.23 -4.62
C SER A 106 -5.30 35.82 -3.39
N GLY A 107 -4.59 35.88 -2.26
CA GLY A 107 -4.79 36.93 -1.25
C GLY A 107 -5.15 36.50 0.17
N GLU A 108 -5.46 35.23 0.43
CA GLU A 108 -5.81 34.76 1.78
C GLU A 108 -4.70 33.93 2.45
N LEU A 109 -4.80 33.81 3.78
CA LEU A 109 -3.83 33.23 4.70
C LEU A 109 -3.59 31.73 4.45
N GLU A 110 -2.37 31.24 4.75
CA GLU A 110 -2.02 29.82 4.75
C GLU A 110 -3.08 29.01 5.52
N ALA A 111 -3.81 28.13 4.81
CA ALA A 111 -4.78 27.25 5.43
C ALA A 111 -4.04 26.10 6.12
N LYS A 112 -4.23 25.95 7.43
CA LYS A 112 -3.74 24.81 8.20
C LYS A 112 -4.85 23.76 8.27
N ALA A 113 -4.51 22.51 7.98
CA ALA A 113 -5.42 21.38 8.13
C ALA A 113 -4.77 20.28 8.97
N VAL A 114 -5.55 19.62 9.80
CA VAL A 114 -5.06 18.46 10.56
C VAL A 114 -5.52 17.19 9.85
N MET A 115 -4.59 16.40 9.32
CA MET A 115 -4.90 15.12 8.71
C MET A 115 -4.67 13.98 9.70
N ARG A 116 -5.67 13.11 9.86
CA ARG A 116 -5.51 11.81 10.51
C ARG A 116 -5.63 10.70 9.48
N TYR A 117 -4.84 9.65 9.64
CA TYR A 117 -4.85 8.50 8.74
C TYR A 117 -4.40 7.22 9.45
N LYS A 118 -4.72 6.09 8.82
CA LYS A 118 -4.14 4.78 9.12
C LYS A 118 -3.20 4.37 8.01
N MET A 119 -2.11 3.72 8.37
CA MET A 119 -1.17 3.14 7.44
C MET A 119 -0.85 1.70 7.85
N ASP A 120 -1.27 0.75 7.03
CA ASP A 120 -1.03 -0.67 7.21
C ASP A 120 0.08 -1.08 6.25
N MET A 121 1.11 -1.74 6.75
CA MET A 121 2.25 -2.17 5.98
C MET A 121 2.52 -3.64 6.26
N PHE A 122 2.68 -4.46 5.22
CA PHE A 122 2.91 -5.89 5.39
C PHE A 122 3.74 -6.45 4.25
N ILE A 123 4.46 -7.53 4.54
CA ILE A 123 5.25 -8.24 3.52
C ILE A 123 4.42 -9.37 2.93
N GLU A 124 4.17 -9.30 1.62
CA GLU A 124 3.44 -10.33 0.91
C GLU A 124 4.05 -10.57 -0.47
N LYS A 125 4.20 -11.84 -0.86
CA LYS A 125 4.62 -12.29 -2.21
C LYS A 125 5.88 -11.57 -2.73
N GLY A 126 6.87 -11.36 -1.87
CA GLY A 126 8.14 -10.73 -2.24
C GLY A 126 8.07 -9.21 -2.42
N LYS A 127 7.04 -8.55 -1.88
CA LYS A 127 6.87 -7.09 -1.86
C LYS A 127 6.49 -6.62 -0.48
N CYS A 128 6.76 -5.35 -0.19
CA CYS A 128 6.15 -4.63 0.92
C CYS A 128 4.93 -3.88 0.38
N VAL A 129 3.74 -4.19 0.88
CA VAL A 129 2.51 -3.49 0.52
C VAL A 129 2.26 -2.43 1.57
N VAL A 130 2.01 -1.20 1.12
CA VAL A 130 1.66 -0.05 1.96
C VAL A 130 0.25 0.40 1.60
N LEU A 131 -0.61 0.48 2.61
CA LEU A 131 -2.01 0.89 2.48
C LEU A 131 -2.30 2.06 3.42
N ILE A 132 -2.70 3.20 2.86
CA ILE A 132 -3.15 4.37 3.62
C ILE A 132 -4.65 4.49 3.48
N SER A 133 -5.35 4.52 4.61
CA SER A 133 -6.82 4.54 4.68
C SER A 133 -7.33 5.37 5.85
N ASP A 134 -8.65 5.47 5.98
CA ASP A 134 -9.33 6.23 7.04
C ASP A 134 -8.81 7.68 7.15
N ILE A 135 -8.52 8.29 6.00
CA ILE A 135 -8.04 9.66 5.89
C ILE A 135 -9.19 10.60 6.26
N SER A 136 -8.92 11.51 7.20
CA SER A 136 -9.86 12.55 7.61
C SER A 136 -9.13 13.86 7.86
N TYR A 137 -9.80 14.96 7.54
CA TYR A 137 -9.30 16.32 7.72
C TYR A 137 -10.13 17.03 8.78
N LYS A 138 -9.48 17.86 9.60
CA LYS A 138 -10.12 18.83 10.49
C LYS A 138 -9.49 20.20 10.31
#